data_AF-A0A7X8MFE9-F1
#
_entry.id   AF-A0A7X8MFE9-F1
#
_cell.length_a   1.000
_cell.length_b   1.000
_cell.length_c   1.000
_cell.angle_alpha   90.00
_cell.angle_beta   90.00
_cell.angle_gamma   90.00
#
_symmetry.space_group_name_H-M   'P 1'
#
loop_
_entity.id
_entity.type
_entity.pdbx_description
1 polymer ?
#
loop_
_entity_poly.entity_id
_entity_poly.type
_entity_poly.pdbx_seq_one_letter_code
_entity_poly.pdbx_strand_id
1 'polypeptide(L)'
;MISSEKLKKLRLLRKLTQKELAIKSDLTDSAIRNYELGYRSPSKEQLVKIADALDCDVSALIDYSPISNFEFMQILFDYEEILKIRPLVEDSTRGLISHDMDFNDFLLEWDEMRRKHYNGEISDEEFDDWKLSYPKKSRFRK
;
A
#
# COMPACT_ATOMS: atom_id res chain seq x y z
N MET A 1 -5.58 9.08 7.49
CA MET A 1 -5.55 10.27 6.61
C MET A 1 -5.05 9.81 5.24
N ILE A 2 -5.37 10.50 4.14
CA ILE A 2 -4.74 10.18 2.85
C ILE A 2 -3.24 10.54 2.91
N SER A 3 -2.39 9.73 2.28
CA SER A 3 -1.00 10.06 2.05
C SER A 3 -0.85 10.80 0.72
N SER A 4 -0.54 12.09 0.79
CA SER A 4 -0.29 12.92 -0.40
C SER A 4 0.88 12.41 -1.24
N GLU A 5 1.91 11.87 -0.57
CA GLU A 5 3.07 11.27 -1.23
C GLU A 5 2.70 9.99 -1.98
N LYS A 6 1.93 9.07 -1.38
CA LYS A 6 1.49 7.84 -2.07
C LYS A 6 0.58 8.16 -3.25
N LEU A 7 -0.33 9.14 -3.09
CA LEU A 7 -1.20 9.61 -4.17
C LEU A 7 -0.39 10.09 -5.38
N LYS A 8 0.57 10.99 -5.14
CA LYS A 8 1.44 11.54 -6.19
C LYS A 8 2.30 10.46 -6.83
N LYS A 9 2.88 9.56 -6.02
CA LYS A 9 3.70 8.46 -6.51
C LYS A 9 2.92 7.51 -7.41
N LEU A 10 1.74 7.06 -7.00
CA LEU A 10 0.85 6.24 -7.83
C LEU A 10 0.45 6.93 -9.13
N ARG A 11 0.10 8.23 -9.07
CA ARG A 11 -0.22 8.99 -10.29
C ARG A 11 0.92 8.97 -11.29
N LEU A 12 2.15 9.18 -10.83
CA LEU A 12 3.34 9.15 -11.68
C LEU A 12 3.64 7.75 -12.22
N LEU A 13 3.46 6.70 -11.43
CA LEU A 13 3.58 5.30 -11.88
C LEU A 13 2.56 4.95 -12.98
N ARG A 14 1.36 5.56 -12.92
CA ARG A 14 0.34 5.47 -13.97
C ARG A 14 0.60 6.39 -15.17
N LYS A 15 1.68 7.17 -15.14
CA LYS A 15 2.08 8.15 -16.17
C LYS A 15 0.99 9.20 -16.44
N LEU A 16 0.25 9.58 -15.40
CA LEU A 16 -0.82 10.56 -15.49
C LEU A 16 -0.35 11.93 -15.01
N THR A 17 -0.83 12.98 -15.65
CA THR A 17 -0.82 14.35 -15.11
C THR A 17 -1.92 14.53 -14.04
N GLN A 18 -1.84 15.58 -13.22
CA GLN A 18 -2.89 15.91 -12.24
C GLN A 18 -4.25 16.10 -12.94
N LYS A 19 -4.25 16.77 -14.09
CA LYS A 19 -5.43 16.98 -14.93
C LYS A 19 -6.03 15.68 -15.46
N GLU A 20 -5.20 14.75 -15.94
CA GLU A 20 -5.69 13.44 -16.42
C GLU A 20 -6.25 12.58 -15.29
N LEU A 21 -5.61 12.58 -14.11
CA LEU A 21 -6.15 11.91 -12.94
C LEU A 21 -7.50 12.53 -12.52
N ALA A 22 -7.61 13.86 -12.54
CA ALA A 22 -8.85 14.56 -12.22
C ALA A 22 -9.99 14.14 -13.16
N ILE A 23 -9.72 14.11 -14.47
CA ILE A 23 -10.70 13.64 -15.48
C ILE A 23 -11.09 12.18 -15.22
N LYS A 24 -10.12 11.28 -15.00
CA LYS A 24 -10.39 9.84 -14.77
C LYS A 24 -11.16 9.57 -13.48
N SER A 25 -10.98 10.40 -12.46
CA SER A 25 -11.65 10.26 -11.16
C SER A 25 -12.91 11.12 -11.02
N ASP A 26 -13.36 11.80 -12.09
CA ASP A 26 -14.51 12.70 -12.07
C ASP A 26 -14.38 13.78 -10.96
N LEU A 27 -13.21 14.43 -10.93
CA LEU A 27 -12.83 15.48 -10.01
C LEU A 27 -12.25 16.68 -10.75
N THR A 28 -12.06 17.80 -10.04
CA THR A 28 -11.39 18.98 -10.59
C THR A 28 -9.87 18.86 -10.44
N ASP A 29 -9.13 19.45 -11.38
CA ASP A 29 -7.66 19.53 -11.32
C ASP A 29 -7.18 20.20 -10.02
N SER A 30 -7.89 21.24 -9.59
CA SER A 30 -7.63 21.90 -8.30
C SER A 30 -7.82 20.97 -7.09
N ALA A 31 -8.80 20.05 -7.13
CA ALA A 31 -8.99 19.08 -6.05
C ALA A 31 -7.80 18.13 -5.94
N ILE A 32 -7.38 17.49 -7.05
CA ILE A 32 -6.22 16.59 -7.09
C ILE A 32 -4.97 17.30 -6.60
N ARG A 33 -4.70 18.51 -7.10
CA ARG A 33 -3.55 19.31 -6.67
C ARG A 33 -3.59 19.60 -5.16
N ASN A 34 -4.74 19.97 -4.60
CA ASN A 34 -4.87 20.24 -3.16
C ASN A 34 -4.66 18.98 -2.31
N TYR A 35 -5.05 17.80 -2.80
CA TYR A 35 -4.80 16.53 -2.12
C TYR A 35 -3.33 16.13 -2.16
N GLU A 36 -2.64 16.30 -3.30
CA GLU A 36 -1.20 16.05 -3.42
C GLU A 36 -0.35 17.06 -2.63
N LEU A 37 -0.87 18.25 -2.34
CA LEU A 37 -0.22 19.24 -1.47
C LEU A 37 -0.58 19.08 0.02
N GLY A 38 -1.51 18.19 0.35
CA GLY A 38 -1.99 17.98 1.73
C GLY A 38 -2.87 19.11 2.28
N TYR A 39 -3.31 20.06 1.44
CA TYR A 39 -4.16 21.17 1.86
C TYR A 39 -5.61 20.76 2.13
N ARG A 40 -6.05 19.65 1.54
CA ARG A 40 -7.38 19.06 1.73
C ARG A 40 -7.28 17.54 1.76
N SER A 41 -8.32 16.90 2.28
CA SER A 41 -8.53 15.45 2.17
C SER A 41 -9.79 15.17 1.34
N PRO A 42 -9.78 14.14 0.48
CA PRO A 42 -10.99 13.71 -0.23
C PRO A 42 -12.02 13.09 0.73
N SER A 43 -13.29 13.14 0.34
CA SER A 43 -14.32 12.30 0.98
C SER A 43 -14.07 10.82 0.68
N LYS A 44 -14.76 9.92 1.38
CA LYS A 44 -14.68 8.46 1.12
C LYS A 44 -15.03 8.13 -0.33
N GLU A 45 -16.09 8.73 -0.86
CA GLU A 45 -16.52 8.53 -2.25
C GLU A 45 -15.48 9.02 -3.25
N GLN A 46 -14.91 10.21 -3.02
CA GLN A 46 -13.85 10.75 -3.87
C GLN A 46 -12.59 9.88 -3.83
N LEU A 47 -12.26 9.33 -2.67
CA LEU A 47 -11.11 8.45 -2.49
C LEU A 47 -11.29 7.14 -3.28
N VAL A 48 -12.49 6.57 -3.31
CA VAL A 48 -12.80 5.40 -4.14
C VAL A 48 -12.61 5.72 -5.62
N LYS A 49 -13.17 6.85 -6.11
CA LYS A 49 -12.98 7.27 -7.51
C LYS A 49 -11.50 7.45 -7.88
N ILE A 50 -10.69 8.01 -6.97
CA ILE A 50 -9.24 8.17 -7.17
C ILE A 50 -8.55 6.80 -7.21
N ALA A 51 -8.86 5.89 -6.29
CA ALA A 51 -8.27 4.55 -6.23
C ALA A 51 -8.60 3.73 -7.49
N ASP A 52 -9.84 3.85 -8.00
CA ASP A 52 -10.25 3.22 -9.25
C ASP A 52 -9.51 3.81 -10.45
N ALA A 53 -9.40 5.14 -10.54
CA ALA A 53 -8.65 5.81 -11.59
C ALA A 53 -7.15 5.47 -11.61
N LEU A 54 -6.58 5.17 -10.43
CA LEU A 54 -5.19 4.76 -10.25
C LEU A 54 -5.00 3.23 -10.29
N ASP A 55 -6.06 2.46 -10.48
CA ASP A 55 -6.03 1.01 -10.41
C ASP A 55 -5.27 0.49 -9.17
N CYS A 56 -5.64 1.00 -8.00
CA CYS A 56 -5.16 0.53 -6.71
C CYS A 56 -6.33 0.30 -5.75
N ASP A 57 -6.04 -0.28 -4.60
CA ASP A 57 -6.98 -0.31 -3.49
C ASP A 57 -6.92 0.99 -2.69
N VAL A 58 -8.03 1.38 -2.07
CA VAL A 58 -8.10 2.59 -1.24
C VAL A 58 -7.04 2.57 -0.12
N SER A 59 -6.75 1.39 0.45
CA SER A 59 -5.72 1.21 1.48
C SER A 59 -4.34 1.69 1.01
N ALA A 60 -4.00 1.55 -0.27
CA ALA A 60 -2.72 2.01 -0.81
C ALA A 60 -2.55 3.54 -0.74
N LEU A 61 -3.65 4.29 -0.65
CA LEU A 61 -3.64 5.75 -0.54
C LEU A 61 -3.66 6.24 0.91
N ILE A 62 -3.83 5.36 1.89
CA ILE A 62 -3.86 5.73 3.31
C ILE A 62 -2.44 5.82 3.88
N ASP A 63 -2.23 6.82 4.73
CA ASP A 63 -1.04 6.89 5.56
C ASP A 63 -1.20 5.99 6.79
N TYR A 64 -0.31 5.01 6.91
CA TYR A 64 -0.24 4.05 8.02
C TYR A 64 1.01 4.26 8.87
N SER A 65 1.75 5.36 8.66
CA SER A 65 2.99 5.62 9.37
C SER A 65 2.73 5.69 10.88
N PRO A 66 3.30 4.77 11.70
CA PRO A 66 3.16 4.85 13.14
C PRO A 66 3.89 6.09 13.64
N ILE A 67 3.35 6.76 14.67
CA ILE A 67 3.99 7.92 15.29
C ILE A 67 5.22 7.45 16.09
N SER A 68 5.23 6.20 16.57
CA SER A 68 6.38 5.60 17.25
C SER A 68 6.49 4.08 17.05
N ASN A 69 7.67 3.52 17.35
CA ASN A 69 7.89 2.07 17.38
C ASN A 69 6.92 1.36 18.34
N PHE A 70 6.53 2.00 19.46
CA PHE A 70 5.61 1.41 20.43
C PHE A 70 4.19 1.33 19.88
N GLU A 71 3.73 2.31 19.11
CA GLU A 71 2.41 2.23 18.45
C GLU A 71 2.37 1.08 17.46
N PHE A 72 3.44 0.87 16.70
CA PHE A 72 3.54 -0.30 15.82
C PHE A 72 3.47 -1.61 16.60
N MET A 73 4.12 -1.70 17.77
CA MET A 73 4.01 -2.88 18.63
C MET A 73 2.58 -3.11 19.15
N GLN A 74 1.84 -2.04 19.53
CA GLN A 74 0.44 -2.17 19.92
C GLN A 74 -0.43 -2.68 18.77
N ILE A 75 -0.19 -2.22 17.53
CA ILE A 75 -0.85 -2.75 16.33
C ILE A 75 -0.57 -4.25 16.19
N LEU A 76 0.67 -4.70 16.38
CA LEU A 76 0.97 -6.14 16.32
C LEU A 76 0.20 -6.95 17.37
N PHE A 77 0.04 -6.43 18.59
CA PHE A 77 -0.77 -7.09 19.63
C PHE A 77 -2.26 -7.14 19.27
N ASP A 78 -2.82 -6.06 18.74
CA ASP A 78 -4.23 -6.03 18.32
C ASP A 78 -4.52 -7.05 17.20
N TYR A 79 -3.54 -7.30 16.33
CA TYR A 79 -3.65 -8.25 15.22
C TYR A 79 -3.15 -9.66 15.56
N GLU A 80 -2.71 -9.91 16.80
CA GLU A 80 -2.26 -11.22 17.27
C GLU A 80 -3.34 -12.29 17.02
N GLU A 81 -4.58 -12.05 17.42
CA GLU A 81 -5.68 -13.02 17.21
C GLU A 81 -6.23 -12.99 15.78
N ILE A 82 -6.35 -11.80 15.17
CA ILE A 82 -6.99 -11.62 13.86
C ILE A 82 -6.16 -12.29 12.76
N LEU A 83 -4.87 -12.01 12.71
CA LEU A 83 -3.95 -12.55 11.71
C LEU A 83 -3.17 -13.74 12.25
N LYS A 84 -3.49 -14.22 13.47
CA LYS A 84 -2.77 -15.31 14.14
C LYS A 84 -1.26 -15.07 14.14
N ILE A 85 -0.84 -13.81 14.25
CA ILE A 85 0.57 -13.42 14.23
C ILE A 85 1.19 -13.82 15.57
N ARG A 86 2.36 -14.44 15.55
CA ARG A 86 3.11 -14.84 16.75
C ARG A 86 4.61 -14.59 16.54
N PRO A 87 5.37 -14.30 17.61
CA PRO A 87 6.82 -14.27 17.51
C PRO A 87 7.39 -15.67 17.29
N LEU A 88 8.38 -15.78 16.41
CA LEU A 88 9.25 -16.94 16.26
C LEU A 88 10.64 -16.58 16.78
N VAL A 89 11.10 -17.33 17.78
CA VAL A 89 12.43 -17.16 18.40
C VAL A 89 13.13 -18.51 18.41
N GLU A 90 14.07 -18.69 17.50
CA GLU A 90 14.87 -19.92 17.35
C GLU A 90 16.34 -19.54 17.11
N ASP A 91 17.26 -20.07 17.91
CA ASP A 91 18.70 -19.78 17.86
C ASP A 91 19.04 -18.28 17.72
N SER A 92 19.36 -17.84 16.49
CA SER A 92 19.72 -16.46 16.14
C SER A 92 18.62 -15.72 15.38
N THR A 93 17.54 -16.43 15.01
CA THR A 93 16.41 -15.92 14.25
C THR A 93 15.38 -15.31 15.19
N ARG A 94 15.01 -14.06 14.88
CA ARG A 94 13.85 -13.38 15.46
C ARG A 94 12.95 -12.98 14.31
N GLY A 95 11.71 -13.47 14.33
CA GLY A 95 10.74 -13.19 13.27
C GLY A 95 9.32 -13.14 13.80
N LEU A 96 8.41 -12.78 12.91
CA LEU A 96 6.97 -12.96 13.10
C LEU A 96 6.52 -14.06 12.15
N ILE A 97 5.69 -14.96 12.65
CA ILE A 97 5.00 -15.99 11.86
C ILE A 97 3.49 -15.76 11.98
N SER A 98 2.73 -16.36 11.06
CA SER A 98 1.27 -16.32 11.09
C SER A 98 0.71 -17.70 10.72
N HIS A 99 -0.44 -18.05 11.30
CA HIS A 99 -1.23 -19.20 10.87
C HIS A 99 -2.49 -18.81 10.10
N ASP A 100 -2.59 -17.55 9.67
CA ASP A 100 -3.62 -17.09 8.75
C ASP A 100 -3.21 -17.38 7.30
N MET A 101 -4.12 -17.97 6.53
CA MET A 101 -3.79 -18.47 5.19
C MET A 101 -3.57 -17.31 4.21
N ASP A 102 -4.45 -16.30 4.25
CA ASP A 102 -4.37 -15.14 3.36
C ASP A 102 -3.13 -14.28 3.67
N PHE A 103 -2.80 -14.11 4.96
CA PHE A 103 -1.57 -13.43 5.35
C PHE A 103 -0.32 -14.22 4.95
N ASN A 104 -0.34 -15.55 5.05
CA ASN A 104 0.78 -16.37 4.58
C ASN A 104 0.96 -16.30 3.05
N ASP A 105 -0.11 -16.28 2.28
CA ASP A 105 -0.06 -16.06 0.83
C ASP A 105 0.55 -14.68 0.50
N PHE A 106 0.16 -13.64 1.25
CA PHE A 106 0.81 -12.33 1.17
C PHE A 106 2.31 -12.40 1.47
N LEU A 107 2.72 -13.06 2.56
CA LEU A 107 4.14 -13.20 2.94
C LEU A 107 4.96 -13.91 1.85
N LEU A 108 4.40 -14.97 1.25
CA LEU A 108 5.04 -15.71 0.15
C LEU A 108 5.22 -14.83 -1.09
N GLU A 109 4.20 -14.09 -1.48
CA GLU A 109 4.30 -13.15 -2.61
C GLU A 109 5.29 -12.03 -2.31
N TRP A 110 5.27 -11.49 -1.09
CA TRP A 110 6.17 -10.41 -0.69
C TRP A 110 7.64 -10.85 -0.70
N ASP A 111 7.96 -12.05 -0.20
CA ASP A 111 9.31 -12.60 -0.26
C ASP A 111 9.77 -12.78 -1.71
N GLU A 112 8.93 -13.34 -2.58
CA GLU A 112 9.25 -13.49 -4.00
C GLU A 112 9.56 -12.14 -4.66
N MET A 113 8.71 -11.13 -4.44
CA MET A 113 8.93 -9.79 -5.00
C MET A 113 10.20 -9.14 -4.45
N ARG A 114 10.52 -9.33 -3.16
CA ARG A 114 11.79 -8.87 -2.59
C ARG A 114 13.00 -9.56 -3.23
N ARG A 115 12.93 -10.87 -3.46
CA ARG A 115 14.02 -11.63 -4.09
C ARG A 115 14.25 -11.19 -5.53
N LYS A 116 13.17 -11.05 -6.31
CA LYS A 116 13.25 -10.52 -7.69
C LYS A 116 13.91 -9.15 -7.72
N HIS A 117 13.51 -8.26 -6.82
CA HIS A 117 14.08 -6.93 -6.70
C HIS A 117 15.58 -6.98 -6.32
N TYR A 118 15.93 -7.75 -5.29
CA TYR A 118 17.32 -7.93 -4.85
C TYR A 118 18.23 -8.50 -5.95
N ASN A 119 17.72 -9.44 -6.74
CA ASN A 119 18.44 -10.05 -7.86
C ASN A 119 18.50 -9.18 -9.12
N GLY A 120 17.83 -8.02 -9.14
CA GLY A 120 17.74 -7.14 -10.31
C GLY A 120 16.82 -7.66 -11.42
N GLU A 121 15.91 -8.60 -11.12
CA GLU A 121 14.91 -9.12 -12.07
C GLU A 121 13.76 -8.13 -12.30
N ILE A 122 13.51 -7.25 -11.33
CA ILE A 122 12.56 -6.13 -11.43
C ILE A 122 13.24 -4.84 -10.94
N SER A 123 12.84 -3.72 -11.52
CA SER A 123 13.27 -2.38 -11.13
C SER A 123 12.64 -1.90 -9.82
N ASP A 124 13.22 -0.82 -9.25
CA ASP A 124 12.63 -0.11 -8.11
C ASP A 124 11.18 0.34 -8.42
N GLU A 125 10.95 0.83 -9.64
CA GLU A 125 9.64 1.30 -10.08
C GLU A 125 8.61 0.16 -10.11
N GLU A 126 8.98 -1.00 -10.64
CA GLU A 126 8.11 -2.19 -10.68
C GLU A 126 7.81 -2.73 -9.27
N PHE A 127 8.80 -2.73 -8.38
CA PHE A 127 8.62 -3.19 -7.01
C PHE A 127 7.73 -2.23 -6.20
N ASP A 128 7.91 -0.92 -6.36
CA ASP A 128 7.06 0.11 -5.76
C ASP A 128 5.64 0.07 -6.30
N ASP A 129 5.50 -0.15 -7.61
CA ASP A 129 4.21 -0.28 -8.26
C ASP A 129 3.44 -1.50 -7.74
N TRP A 130 4.09 -2.65 -7.57
CA TRP A 130 3.47 -3.82 -6.94
C TRP A 130 2.97 -3.50 -5.52
N LYS A 131 3.81 -2.88 -4.67
CA LYS A 131 3.42 -2.51 -3.29
C LYS A 131 2.22 -1.58 -3.26
N LEU A 132 2.21 -0.55 -4.11
CA LEU A 132 1.16 0.47 -4.14
C LEU A 132 -0.09 0.03 -4.91
N SER A 133 -0.02 -1.08 -5.64
CA SER A 133 -1.17 -1.68 -6.32
C SER A 133 -1.71 -2.91 -5.61
N TYR A 134 -1.07 -3.39 -4.54
CA TYR A 134 -1.58 -4.50 -3.74
C TYR A 134 -2.93 -4.14 -3.10
N PRO A 135 -3.92 -5.05 -3.05
CA PRO A 135 -3.89 -6.42 -3.57
C PRO A 135 -4.30 -6.56 -5.04
N LYS A 136 -4.60 -5.50 -5.79
CA LYS A 136 -5.06 -5.61 -7.20
C LYS A 136 -4.06 -6.33 -8.10
N LYS A 137 -2.76 -6.20 -7.85
CA LYS A 137 -1.69 -6.93 -8.55
C LYS A 137 -1.26 -8.24 -7.89
N SER A 138 -1.92 -8.65 -6.81
CA SER A 138 -1.59 -9.91 -6.15
C SER A 138 -1.90 -11.09 -7.06
N ARG A 139 -0.97 -12.04 -7.16
CA ARG A 139 -1.23 -13.30 -7.89
C ARG A 139 -2.28 -14.19 -7.22
N PHE A 140 -2.53 -13.99 -5.94
CA PHE A 140 -3.51 -14.75 -5.15
C PHE A 140 -4.91 -14.13 -5.20
N ARG A 141 -5.05 -12.91 -5.76
CA ARG A 141 -6.34 -12.29 -6.00
C ARG A 141 -6.98 -12.90 -7.25
N LYS A 142 -8.06 -13.66 -7.05
CA LYS A 142 -8.96 -14.11 -8.12
C LYS A 142 -9.91 -13.00 -8.56
#